data_AF-A0A1G1FYX8-F1
#
_entry.id   AF-A0A1G1FYX8-F1
#
_cell.length_a   1.000
_cell.length_b   1.000
_cell.length_c   1.000
_cell.angle_alpha   90.00
_cell.angle_beta   90.00
_cell.angle_gamma   90.00
#
_symmetry.space_group_name_H-M   'P 1'
#
loop_
_entity.id
_entity.type
_entity.pdbx_description
1 polymer ?
#
loop_
_entity_poly.entity_id
_entity_poly.type
_entity_poly.pdbx_seq_one_letter_code
_entity_poly.pdbx_strand_id
1 'polypeptide(L)'
;MQIGPPLEVKVWGEFACFTRPEMKAERVSYPVMTPSAARGVLEAIFWKPEFSWQIREIQVLKPIRHFSILRNEVNSKVVVSTAKGWMERGGGYFAEEDR
;
A
#
# COMPACT_ATOMS: atom_id res chain seq x y z
N MET A 1 24.62 -27.89 8.86
CA MET A 1 23.72 -26.88 9.45
C MET A 1 22.30 -27.34 9.23
N GLN A 2 21.55 -27.60 10.29
CA GLN A 2 20.13 -27.98 10.19
C GLN A 2 19.33 -26.69 10.07
N ILE A 3 18.95 -26.33 8.85
CA ILE A 3 18.07 -25.19 8.60
C ILE A 3 16.70 -25.65 9.06
N GLY A 4 16.15 -25.02 10.11
CA GLY A 4 14.77 -25.27 10.53
C GLY A 4 13.79 -25.00 9.38
N PRO A 5 12.54 -25.49 9.48
CA PRO A 5 11.56 -25.22 8.43
C PRO A 5 11.40 -23.70 8.21
N PRO A 6 11.13 -23.26 6.97
CA PRO A 6 10.86 -21.85 6.70
C PRO A 6 9.73 -21.32 7.57
N LEU A 7 9.78 -20.04 7.93
CA LEU A 7 8.64 -19.39 8.58
C LEU A 7 7.46 -19.33 7.60
N GLU A 8 6.29 -19.77 8.06
CA GLU A 8 5.03 -19.68 7.33
C GLU A 8 4.05 -18.77 8.08
N VAL A 9 3.43 -17.83 7.37
CA VAL A 9 2.47 -16.88 7.96
C VAL A 9 1.20 -16.85 7.12
N LYS A 10 0.07 -17.14 7.76
CA LYS A 10 -1.26 -16.97 7.14
C LYS A 10 -1.68 -15.51 7.27
N VAL A 11 -1.93 -14.86 6.13
CA VAL A 11 -2.38 -13.46 6.05
C VAL A 11 -3.76 -13.42 5.38
N TRP A 12 -4.70 -12.66 5.96
CA TRP A 12 -6.05 -12.48 5.41
C TRP A 12 -6.63 -11.11 5.77
N GLY A 13 -7.63 -10.70 5.01
CA GLY A 13 -8.42 -9.49 5.25
C GLY A 13 -9.71 -9.54 4.44
N GLU A 14 -10.63 -8.60 4.70
CA GLU A 14 -11.86 -8.45 3.91
C GLU A 14 -11.57 -7.96 2.49
N PHE A 15 -10.59 -7.06 2.36
CA PHE A 15 -10.16 -6.46 1.10
C PHE A 15 -8.64 -6.47 0.99
N ALA A 16 -8.14 -6.45 -0.24
CA ALA A 16 -6.73 -6.27 -0.56
C ALA A 16 -6.60 -5.46 -1.85
N CYS A 17 -5.56 -4.62 -1.93
CA CYS A 17 -5.21 -3.91 -3.16
C CYS A 17 -3.69 -3.91 -3.33
N PHE A 18 -3.19 -4.81 -4.19
CA PHE A 18 -1.79 -4.89 -4.59
C PHE A 18 -1.62 -4.12 -5.89
N THR A 19 -1.48 -2.80 -5.80
CA THR A 19 -1.62 -1.90 -6.95
C THR A 19 -0.62 -2.21 -8.07
N ARG A 20 -1.16 -2.31 -9.29
CA ARG A 20 -0.39 -2.36 -10.54
C ARG A 20 0.27 -1.00 -10.84
N PRO A 21 1.60 -0.94 -11.05
CA PRO A 21 2.29 0.32 -11.28
C PRO A 21 1.88 1.03 -12.58
N GLU A 22 1.34 0.28 -13.57
CA GLU A 22 0.86 0.82 -14.83
C GLU A 22 -0.44 1.63 -14.70
N MET A 23 -1.22 1.45 -13.63
CA MET A 23 -2.51 2.12 -13.43
C MET A 23 -2.40 3.17 -12.32
N LYS A 24 -2.08 4.41 -12.72
CA LYS A 24 -1.81 5.52 -11.78
C LYS A 24 -3.05 6.29 -11.34
N ALA A 25 -4.03 6.46 -12.23
CA ALA A 25 -5.26 7.19 -11.94
C ALA A 25 -6.25 6.30 -11.17
N GLU A 26 -6.45 5.08 -11.62
CA GLU A 26 -7.31 4.09 -10.97
C GLU A 26 -6.47 2.97 -10.40
N ARG A 27 -6.66 2.65 -9.11
CA ARG A 27 -5.91 1.58 -8.45
C ARG A 27 -6.52 0.23 -8.79
N VAL A 28 -5.86 -0.51 -9.68
CA VAL A 28 -6.21 -1.91 -9.97
C VAL A 28 -5.24 -2.84 -9.28
N SER A 29 -5.77 -3.80 -8.53
CA SER A 29 -4.97 -4.80 -7.84
C SER A 29 -4.47 -5.88 -8.79
N TYR A 30 -3.26 -6.39 -8.55
CA TYR A 30 -2.88 -7.72 -9.00
C TYR A 30 -3.85 -8.78 -8.45
N PRO A 31 -4.01 -9.93 -9.15
CA PRO A 31 -4.87 -11.02 -8.69
C PRO A 31 -4.41 -11.65 -7.36
N VAL A 32 -3.12 -11.55 -7.05
CA VAL A 32 -2.47 -12.16 -5.88
C VAL A 32 -1.53 -11.17 -5.21
N MET A 33 -1.15 -11.46 -3.96
CA MET A 33 -0.15 -10.69 -3.22
C MET A 33 1.19 -10.70 -3.97
N THR A 34 1.83 -9.54 -4.08
CA THR A 34 3.17 -9.43 -4.66
C THR A 34 4.25 -9.83 -3.64
N PRO A 35 5.42 -10.31 -4.06
CA PRO A 35 6.53 -10.59 -3.14
C PRO A 35 6.96 -9.37 -2.31
N SER A 36 6.88 -8.16 -2.88
CA SER A 36 7.17 -6.92 -2.14
C SER A 36 6.14 -6.65 -1.04
N ALA A 37 4.85 -6.90 -1.30
CA ALA A 37 3.80 -6.77 -0.28
C ALA A 37 3.95 -7.84 0.81
N ALA A 38 4.21 -9.09 0.43
CA ALA A 38 4.47 -10.18 1.38
C ALA A 38 5.67 -9.87 2.28
N ARG A 39 6.76 -9.36 1.70
CA ARG A 39 7.93 -8.88 2.46
C ARG A 39 7.54 -7.77 3.43
N GLY A 40 6.78 -6.78 2.99
CA GLY A 40 6.30 -5.69 3.86
C GLY A 40 5.47 -6.20 5.04
N VAL A 41 4.63 -7.22 4.84
CA VAL A 41 3.87 -7.86 5.93
C VAL A 41 4.82 -8.53 6.93
N LEU A 42 5.80 -9.30 6.46
CA LEU A 42 6.78 -9.94 7.35
C LEU A 42 7.65 -8.91 8.10
N GLU A 43 8.05 -7.82 7.43
CA GLU A 43 8.80 -6.72 8.05
C GLU A 43 8.00 -6.01 9.14
N ALA A 44 6.69 -5.86 8.94
CA ALA A 44 5.79 -5.27 9.93
C ALA A 44 5.59 -6.18 11.15
N ILE A 45 5.69 -7.51 11.00
CA ILE A 45 5.68 -8.46 12.12
C ILE A 45 7.00 -8.36 12.89
N PHE A 46 8.13 -8.48 12.18
CA PHE A 46 9.45 -8.36 12.77
C PHE A 46 10.50 -8.02 11.71
N TRP A 47 11.26 -6.96 11.97
CA TRP A 47 12.40 -6.59 11.14
C TRP A 47 13.51 -5.95 11.97
N LYS A 48 14.75 -6.19 11.55
CA LYS A 48 15.97 -5.57 12.05
C LYS A 48 16.96 -5.38 10.88
N PRO A 49 17.84 -4.36 10.91
CA PRO A 49 18.77 -4.08 9.80
C PRO A 49 19.77 -5.21 9.51
N GLU A 50 20.01 -6.11 10.46
CA GLU A 50 20.93 -7.23 10.35
C GLU A 50 20.42 -8.35 9.43
N PHE A 51 19.15 -8.31 9.00
CA PHE A 51 18.60 -9.31 8.10
C PHE A 51 17.52 -8.75 7.15
N SER A 52 17.23 -9.53 6.11
CA SER A 52 16.17 -9.25 5.15
C SER A 52 15.30 -10.48 4.93
N TRP A 53 14.00 -10.28 4.80
CA TRP A 53 13.07 -11.35 4.43
C TRP A 53 13.19 -11.68 2.94
N GLN A 54 13.40 -12.97 2.64
CA GLN A 54 13.32 -13.49 1.28
C GLN A 54 12.05 -14.33 1.13
N ILE A 55 11.13 -13.84 0.31
CA ILE A 55 9.90 -14.57 -0.01
C ILE A 55 10.24 -15.76 -0.90
N ARG A 56 9.87 -16.96 -0.45
CA ARG A 56 10.09 -18.21 -1.17
C ARG A 56 8.84 -18.64 -1.93
N GLU A 57 7.68 -18.51 -1.30
CA GLU A 57 6.42 -18.99 -1.84
C GLU A 57 5.26 -18.11 -1.36
N ILE A 58 4.20 -18.03 -2.17
CA ILE A 58 2.92 -17.44 -1.83
C ILE A 58 1.83 -18.42 -2.23
N GLN A 59 1.05 -18.91 -1.27
CA GLN A 59 -0.07 -19.81 -1.52
C GLN A 59 -1.40 -19.04 -1.47
N VAL A 60 -2.20 -19.19 -2.52
CA VAL A 60 -3.53 -18.58 -2.61
C VAL A 60 -4.57 -19.54 -2.03
N LEU A 61 -5.11 -19.19 -0.86
CA LEU A 61 -6.02 -20.07 -0.11
C LEU A 61 -7.52 -19.86 -0.41
N LYS A 62 -7.86 -18.80 -1.15
CA LYS A 62 -9.25 -18.46 -1.51
C LYS A 62 -9.37 -18.07 -2.99
N PRO A 63 -10.53 -18.30 -3.64
CA PRO A 63 -10.76 -17.85 -5.00
C PRO A 63 -10.56 -16.34 -5.15
N ILE A 64 -9.93 -15.93 -6.25
CA ILE A 64 -9.69 -14.52 -6.56
C ILE A 64 -11.01 -13.88 -6.98
N ARG A 65 -11.36 -12.76 -6.36
CA ARG A 65 -12.57 -11.97 -6.66
C ARG A 65 -12.20 -10.49 -6.70
N HIS A 66 -12.80 -9.78 -7.65
CA HIS A 66 -12.61 -8.35 -7.82
C HIS A 66 -13.94 -7.62 -7.61
N PHE A 67 -13.85 -6.39 -7.14
CA PHE A 67 -14.97 -5.46 -6.99
C PHE A 67 -14.43 -4.04 -7.11
N SER A 68 -15.33 -3.08 -7.33
CA SER A 68 -14.96 -1.67 -7.50
C SER A 68 -15.39 -0.86 -6.29
N ILE A 69 -14.49 -0.02 -5.79
CA ILE A 69 -14.79 1.02 -4.79
C ILE A 69 -14.45 2.37 -5.40
N LEU A 70 -15.36 3.33 -5.28
CA LEU A 70 -15.09 4.73 -5.56
C LEU A 70 -14.83 5.45 -4.23
N ARG A 71 -13.72 6.19 -4.15
CA ARG A 71 -13.43 7.10 -3.03
C ARG A 71 -13.09 8.48 -3.59
N ASN A 72 -13.42 9.51 -2.82
CA ASN A 72 -12.91 10.84 -3.06
C ASN A 72 -11.50 10.90 -2.44
N GLU A 73 -10.49 11.20 -3.25
CA GLU A 73 -9.10 11.39 -2.82
C GLU A 73 -8.63 12.78 -3.25
N VAL A 74 -7.62 13.31 -2.56
CA VAL A 74 -7.01 14.60 -2.91
C VAL A 74 -6.00 14.41 -4.04
N ASN A 75 -6.07 15.26 -5.07
CA ASN A 75 -5.21 15.15 -6.24
C ASN A 75 -3.82 15.74 -6.01
N SER A 76 -3.71 16.77 -5.17
CA SER A 76 -2.47 17.51 -5.00
C SER A 76 -2.07 17.66 -3.54
N LYS A 77 -0.77 17.85 -3.33
CA LYS A 77 -0.23 18.29 -2.04
C LYS A 77 -0.10 19.81 -2.09
N VAL A 78 -0.60 20.49 -1.07
CA VAL A 78 -0.41 21.93 -0.92
C VAL A 78 1.08 22.23 -0.77
N VAL A 79 1.57 23.18 -1.57
CA VAL A 79 2.94 23.67 -1.46
C VAL A 79 3.08 24.54 -0.22
N VAL A 80 4.14 24.31 0.57
CA VAL A 80 4.37 24.98 1.85
C VAL A 80 4.45 26.51 1.71
N SER A 81 5.04 27.02 0.62
CA SER A 81 5.09 28.46 0.35
C SER A 81 3.71 29.08 0.13
N THR A 82 2.82 28.37 -0.55
CA THR A 82 1.44 28.80 -0.78
C THR A 82 0.68 28.83 0.55
N ALA A 83 0.84 27.81 1.38
CA ALA A 83 0.25 27.76 2.71
C ALA A 83 0.73 28.92 3.60
N LYS A 84 2.02 29.26 3.60
CA LYS A 84 2.56 30.44 4.31
C LYS A 84 1.95 31.74 3.80
N GLY A 85 1.79 31.88 2.49
CA GLY A 85 1.15 33.05 1.89
C GLY A 85 -0.30 33.24 2.35
N TRP A 86 -1.04 32.16 2.58
CA TRP A 86 -2.40 32.23 3.13
C TRP A 86 -2.44 32.62 4.60
N MET A 87 -1.40 32.29 5.39
CA MET A 87 -1.30 32.74 6.79
C MET A 87 -1.23 34.27 6.89
N GLU A 88 -0.58 34.93 5.92
CA GLU A 88 -0.36 36.38 5.93
C GLU A 88 -1.47 37.16 5.21
N ARG A 89 -1.93 36.66 4.06
CA ARG A 89 -2.86 37.39 3.17
C ARG A 89 -4.31 36.90 3.23
N GLY A 90 -4.57 35.86 4.03
CA GLY A 90 -5.84 35.14 4.01
C GLY A 90 -5.94 34.17 2.81
N GLY A 91 -6.75 33.13 2.99
CA GLY A 91 -6.94 32.03 2.03
C GLY A 91 -7.05 30.68 2.73
N GLY A 92 -7.01 29.60 1.97
CA GLY A 92 -7.07 28.24 2.50
C GLY A 92 -7.02 27.19 1.40
N TYR A 93 -6.82 25.94 1.81
CA TYR A 93 -6.97 24.78 0.93
C TYR A 93 -8.32 24.12 1.20
N PHE A 94 -9.17 24.10 0.19
CA PHE A 94 -10.45 23.41 0.22
C PHE A 94 -10.30 22.09 -0.51
N ALA A 95 -10.30 20.98 0.23
CA ALA A 95 -10.13 19.64 -0.36
C ALA A 95 -11.22 19.29 -1.38
N GLU A 96 -12.38 19.95 -1.32
CA GLU A 96 -13.48 19.78 -2.28
C GLU A 96 -13.15 20.35 -3.67
N GLU A 97 -12.26 21.35 -3.74
CA GLU A 97 -11.81 21.98 -4.98
C GLU A 97 -10.64 21.22 -5.64
N ASP A 98 -9.97 20.34 -4.89
CA ASP A 98 -8.81 19.54 -5.31
C ASP A 98 -9.19 18.06 -5.49
N ARG A 99 -10.29 17.83 -6.20
CA ARG A 99 -10.81 16.52 -6.59
C ARG A 99 -10.53 16.18 -8.05
#